data_AF-A0A965I6W8-F1
#
_entry.id   AF-A0A965I6W8-F1
#
_cell.length_a   1.000
_cell.length_b   1.000
_cell.length_c   1.000
_cell.angle_alpha   90.00
_cell.angle_beta   90.00
_cell.angle_gamma   90.00
#
_symmetry.space_group_name_H-M   'P 1'
#
loop_
_entity.id
_entity.type
_entity.pdbx_description
1 polymer ?
#
loop_
_entity_poly.entity_id
_entity_poly.type
_entity_poly.pdbx_seq_one_letter_code
_entity_poly.pdbx_strand_id
1 'polypeptide(L)'
;MTVINTNVGALMARTYASQAAQKTETSMERLSSGLRINGSADDAAGMAVANKMKSQLNGIKMAIRNSQDGISLVQTAESGMSEISNMILRMRELAVQMENGIYTSKDRDNAQLEINALLQEVDKIAVNTRFNDVNLLDGNYDQSIRAGNTNAETIRIAVDGLKTTDTAKIEAFAVEKAIDGGSDVAAKNEMDVVEATSVTIDTSLFSSTFKETFKADSLGTFSIAAAGTAAGAVDDDNDAFSIDAKTGLITGKYKMDYDIDVQATDSGVAVGDA
;
A
#
# COMPACT_ATOMS: atom_id res chain seq x y z
N MET A 1 72.19 -68.83 26.19
CA MET A 1 71.43 -69.63 25.21
C MET A 1 71.19 -68.79 23.97
N THR A 2 71.71 -69.21 22.83
CA THR A 2 71.45 -68.59 21.51
C THR A 2 70.22 -69.29 20.90
N VAL A 3 69.11 -68.57 20.81
CA VAL A 3 67.89 -69.05 20.15
C VAL A 3 68.03 -68.84 18.65
N ILE A 4 68.11 -69.92 17.88
CA ILE A 4 68.34 -69.90 16.42
C ILE A 4 67.01 -69.74 15.63
N ASN A 5 65.91 -70.26 16.18
CA ASN A 5 64.61 -70.29 15.50
C ASN A 5 63.78 -69.00 15.65
N THR A 6 64.08 -68.17 16.66
CA THR A 6 63.44 -66.88 16.91
C THR A 6 64.49 -65.79 17.05
N ASN A 7 64.73 -65.06 15.96
CA ASN A 7 65.66 -63.94 15.95
C ASN A 7 64.99 -62.67 16.50
N VAL A 8 65.17 -62.44 17.80
CA VAL A 8 64.59 -61.30 18.52
C VAL A 8 65.12 -59.95 17.99
N GLY A 9 66.40 -59.90 17.56
CA GLY A 9 67.00 -58.69 16.99
C GLY A 9 66.37 -58.30 15.65
N ALA A 10 66.12 -59.28 14.78
CA ALA A 10 65.40 -59.06 13.53
C ALA A 10 63.93 -58.66 13.76
N LEU A 11 63.27 -59.24 14.77
CA LEU A 11 61.90 -58.87 15.13
C LEU A 11 61.81 -57.42 15.60
N MET A 12 62.74 -56.99 16.47
CA MET A 12 62.82 -55.59 16.93
C MET A 12 63.11 -54.63 15.77
N ALA A 13 64.09 -54.94 14.92
CA ALA A 13 64.41 -54.14 13.74
C ALA A 13 63.18 -53.97 12.83
N ARG A 14 62.40 -55.05 12.60
CA ARG A 14 61.16 -55.00 11.84
C ARG A 14 60.10 -54.11 12.49
N THR A 15 59.92 -54.17 13.81
CA THR A 15 58.95 -53.31 14.51
C THR A 15 59.31 -51.83 14.41
N TYR A 16 60.58 -51.46 14.57
CA TYR A 16 61.02 -50.07 14.43
C TYR A 16 60.97 -49.59 12.97
N ALA A 17 61.31 -50.44 12.00
CA ALA A 17 61.16 -50.12 10.58
C ALA A 17 59.69 -49.86 10.21
N SER A 18 58.76 -50.66 10.75
CA SER A 18 57.32 -50.46 10.55
C SER A 18 56.82 -49.14 11.16
N GLN A 19 57.30 -48.76 12.36
CA GLN A 19 56.96 -47.48 12.97
C GLN A 19 57.55 -46.29 12.18
N ALA A 20 58.76 -46.43 11.64
CA ALA A 20 59.37 -45.40 10.80
C ALA A 20 58.58 -45.22 9.50
N ALA A 21 58.17 -46.31 8.85
CA ALA A 21 57.33 -46.26 7.66
C ALA A 21 56.00 -45.53 7.91
N GLN A 22 55.31 -45.82 9.01
CA GLN A 22 54.07 -45.13 9.39
C GLN A 22 54.29 -43.63 9.61
N LYS A 23 55.38 -43.21 10.28
CA LYS A 23 55.69 -41.79 10.47
C LYS A 23 55.98 -41.07 9.15
N THR A 24 56.67 -41.73 8.22
CA THR A 24 56.91 -41.19 6.88
C THR A 24 55.61 -41.04 6.11
N GLU A 25 54.71 -42.03 6.18
CA GLU A 25 53.39 -41.99 5.54
C GLU A 25 52.56 -40.80 6.05
N THR A 26 52.47 -40.60 7.36
CA THR A 26 51.79 -39.42 7.94
C THR A 26 52.45 -38.11 7.52
N SER A 27 53.79 -38.07 7.41
CA SER A 27 54.50 -36.87 6.96
C SER A 27 54.20 -36.55 5.49
N MET A 28 54.10 -37.58 4.64
CA MET A 28 53.73 -37.44 3.23
C MET A 28 52.26 -37.03 3.07
N GLU A 29 51.37 -37.55 3.91
CA GLU A 29 49.95 -37.16 3.96
C GLU A 29 49.78 -35.68 4.32
N ARG A 30 50.51 -35.20 5.34
CA ARG A 30 50.52 -33.77 5.72
C ARG A 30 51.15 -32.89 4.64
N LEU A 31 52.20 -33.36 3.98
CA LEU A 31 52.82 -32.63 2.86
C LEU A 31 51.85 -32.52 1.68
N SER A 32 51.16 -33.60 1.33
CA SER A 32 50.21 -33.63 0.21
C SER A 32 48.95 -32.81 0.47
N SER A 33 48.45 -32.80 1.71
CA SER A 33 47.26 -32.02 2.09
C SER A 33 47.61 -30.55 2.40
N GLY A 34 48.87 -30.26 2.76
CA GLY A 34 49.28 -28.97 3.29
C GLY A 34 48.72 -28.66 4.70
N LEU A 35 48.04 -29.62 5.33
CA LEU A 35 47.39 -29.45 6.63
C LEU A 35 48.21 -30.16 7.71
N ARG A 36 48.45 -29.47 8.84
CA ARG A 36 49.13 -30.07 9.99
C ARG A 36 48.28 -31.15 10.67
N ILE A 37 46.96 -31.01 10.64
CA ILE A 37 45.99 -31.93 11.26
C ILE A 37 45.10 -32.45 10.12
N ASN A 38 45.27 -33.71 9.71
CA ASN A 38 44.45 -34.29 8.64
C ASN A 38 43.27 -35.12 9.16
N GLY A 39 43.39 -35.70 10.36
CA GLY A 39 42.35 -36.51 10.98
C GLY A 39 42.17 -36.25 12.47
N SER A 40 41.01 -36.64 13.01
CA SER A 40 40.69 -36.52 14.45
C SER A 40 41.58 -37.38 15.36
N ALA A 41 42.30 -38.36 14.78
CA ALA A 41 43.28 -39.19 15.49
C ALA A 41 44.59 -38.44 15.79
N ASP A 42 44.93 -37.41 15.01
CA ASP A 42 46.14 -36.61 15.21
C ASP A 42 45.98 -35.59 16.34
N ASP A 43 44.86 -34.86 16.35
CA ASP A 43 44.50 -33.87 17.37
C ASP A 43 42.99 -33.62 17.35
N ALA A 44 42.26 -34.28 18.25
CA ALA A 44 40.81 -34.15 18.34
C ALA A 44 40.36 -32.74 18.74
N ALA A 45 41.12 -32.06 19.62
CA ALA A 45 40.78 -30.71 20.08
C ALA A 45 41.07 -29.67 18.98
N GLY A 46 42.23 -29.76 18.33
CA GLY A 46 42.60 -28.92 17.20
C GLY A 46 41.64 -29.10 16.02
N MET A 47 41.24 -30.33 15.70
CA MET A 47 40.24 -30.62 14.68
C MET A 47 38.87 -30.04 15.05
N ALA A 48 38.45 -30.11 16.32
CA ALA A 48 37.19 -29.51 16.77
C ALA A 48 37.17 -27.98 16.61
N VAL A 49 38.25 -27.30 17.00
CA VAL A 49 38.39 -25.84 16.82
C VAL A 49 38.44 -25.48 15.33
N ALA A 50 39.20 -26.22 14.51
CA ALA A 50 39.27 -26.01 13.08
C ALA A 50 37.91 -26.17 12.40
N ASN A 51 37.13 -27.19 12.78
CA ASN A 51 35.77 -27.39 12.27
C ASN A 51 34.82 -26.29 12.72
N LYS A 52 34.93 -25.82 13.98
CA LYS A 52 34.17 -24.66 14.46
C LYS A 52 34.47 -23.42 13.62
N MET A 53 35.75 -23.09 13.41
CA MET A 53 36.17 -21.96 12.58
C MET A 53 35.73 -22.12 11.12
N LYS A 54 35.81 -23.32 10.56
CA LYS A 54 35.33 -23.62 9.20
C LYS A 54 33.82 -23.41 9.06
N SER A 55 33.05 -23.85 10.06
CA SER A 55 31.60 -23.60 10.13
C SER A 55 31.31 -22.10 10.20
N GLN A 56 32.02 -21.36 11.06
CA GLN A 56 31.88 -19.90 11.16
C GLN A 56 32.22 -19.21 9.83
N LEU A 57 33.31 -19.61 9.18
CA LEU A 57 33.73 -19.06 7.90
C LEU A 57 32.69 -19.31 6.80
N ASN A 58 32.10 -20.50 6.76
CA ASN A 58 31.03 -20.81 5.82
C ASN A 58 29.76 -19.98 6.13
N GLY A 59 29.44 -19.77 7.40
CA GLY A 59 28.37 -18.87 7.82
C GLY A 59 28.61 -17.43 7.37
N ILE A 60 29.81 -16.89 7.58
CA ILE A 60 30.20 -15.55 7.13
C ILE A 60 30.14 -15.44 5.59
N LYS A 61 30.58 -16.46 4.85
CA LYS A 61 30.48 -16.46 3.38
C LYS A 61 29.04 -16.33 2.89
N MET A 62 28.10 -17.02 3.53
CA MET A 62 26.67 -16.88 3.22
C MET A 62 26.14 -15.51 3.65
N ALA A 63 26.57 -15.01 4.80
CA ALA A 63 26.21 -13.67 5.25
C ALA A 63 26.68 -12.56 4.29
N ILE A 64 27.89 -12.68 3.73
CA ILE A 64 28.38 -11.75 2.69
C ILE A 64 27.48 -11.78 1.46
N ARG A 65 27.07 -12.97 1.01
CA ARG A 65 26.15 -13.11 -0.12
C ARG A 65 24.78 -12.49 0.18
N ASN A 66 24.22 -12.77 1.35
CA ASN A 66 22.95 -12.17 1.79
C ASN A 66 23.03 -10.64 1.84
N SER A 67 24.15 -10.09 2.32
CA SER A 67 24.38 -8.64 2.32
C SER A 67 24.50 -8.07 0.90
N GLN A 68 25.11 -8.79 -0.05
CA GLN A 68 25.14 -8.41 -1.46
C GLN A 68 23.73 -8.38 -2.07
N ASP A 69 22.91 -9.39 -1.79
CA ASP A 69 21.51 -9.42 -2.23
C ASP A 69 20.72 -8.24 -1.62
N GLY A 70 21.01 -7.91 -0.36
CA GLY A 70 20.47 -6.72 0.31
C GLY A 70 20.84 -5.41 -0.37
N ILE A 71 22.10 -5.27 -0.78
CA ILE A 71 22.57 -4.09 -1.53
C ILE A 71 21.84 -4.01 -2.87
N SER A 72 21.74 -5.11 -3.62
CA SER A 72 21.02 -5.15 -4.90
C SER A 72 19.54 -4.81 -4.75
N LEU A 73 18.91 -5.24 -3.67
CA LEU A 73 17.53 -4.89 -3.34
C LEU A 73 17.38 -3.38 -3.09
N VAL A 74 18.23 -2.82 -2.23
CA VAL A 74 18.19 -1.38 -1.91
C VAL A 74 18.48 -0.54 -3.15
N GLN A 75 19.43 -0.94 -3.99
CA GLN A 75 19.74 -0.25 -5.25
C GLN A 75 18.56 -0.28 -6.23
N THR A 76 17.81 -1.38 -6.27
CA THR A 76 16.60 -1.48 -7.10
C THR A 76 15.51 -0.54 -6.58
N ALA A 77 15.30 -0.50 -5.26
CA ALA A 77 14.39 0.46 -4.64
C ALA A 77 14.81 1.91 -4.92
N GLU A 78 16.09 2.25 -4.69
CA GLU A 78 16.67 3.58 -4.94
C GLU A 78 16.49 4.03 -6.39
N SER A 79 16.67 3.12 -7.36
CA SER A 79 16.45 3.44 -8.78
C SER A 79 15.00 3.83 -9.06
N GLY A 80 14.03 3.08 -8.50
CA GLY A 80 12.61 3.43 -8.63
C GLY A 80 12.26 4.75 -7.94
N MET A 81 12.83 4.99 -6.75
CA MET A 81 12.67 6.26 -6.02
C MET A 81 13.22 7.45 -6.80
N SER A 82 14.35 7.29 -7.49
CA SER A 82 14.95 8.33 -8.31
C SER A 82 14.02 8.74 -9.46
N GLU A 83 13.38 7.77 -10.13
CA GLU A 83 12.40 8.07 -11.19
C GLU A 83 11.17 8.79 -10.64
N ILE A 84 10.65 8.36 -9.50
CA ILE A 84 9.55 9.05 -8.80
C ILE A 84 9.94 10.50 -8.46
N SER A 85 11.16 10.71 -7.95
CA SER A 85 11.67 12.05 -7.63
C SER A 85 11.73 12.95 -8.88
N ASN A 86 12.18 12.44 -10.02
CA ASN A 86 12.21 13.19 -11.27
C ASN A 86 10.81 13.62 -11.73
N MET A 87 9.81 12.73 -11.62
CA MET A 87 8.42 13.07 -11.93
C MET A 87 7.84 14.11 -10.98
N ILE A 88 8.16 14.06 -9.68
CA ILE A 88 7.75 15.06 -8.70
C ILE A 88 8.36 16.43 -9.02
N LEU A 89 9.63 16.47 -9.42
CA LEU A 89 10.26 17.72 -9.86
C LEU A 89 9.55 18.28 -11.11
N ARG A 90 9.18 17.43 -12.07
CA ARG A 90 8.38 17.85 -13.23
C ARG A 90 7.00 18.39 -12.85
N MET A 91 6.30 17.74 -11.93
CA MET A 91 5.02 18.25 -11.41
C MET A 91 5.19 19.62 -10.72
N ARG A 92 6.28 19.82 -9.99
CA ARG A 92 6.62 21.12 -9.39
C ARG A 92 6.88 22.19 -10.45
N GLU A 93 7.59 21.87 -11.52
CA GLU A 93 7.81 22.80 -12.64
C GLU A 93 6.49 23.25 -13.25
N LEU A 94 5.58 22.30 -13.52
CA LEU A 94 4.25 22.59 -14.05
C LEU A 94 3.45 23.49 -13.10
N ALA A 95 3.48 23.20 -11.79
CA ALA A 95 2.80 24.02 -10.79
C ALA A 95 3.33 25.47 -10.76
N VAL A 96 4.65 25.66 -10.80
CA VAL A 96 5.28 26.99 -10.85
C VAL A 96 4.96 27.70 -12.16
N GLN A 97 4.92 26.97 -13.27
CA GLN A 97 4.55 27.52 -14.58
C GLN A 97 3.10 28.01 -14.60
N MET A 98 2.16 27.24 -14.04
CA MET A 98 0.73 27.56 -14.05
C MET A 98 0.32 28.69 -13.11
N GLU A 99 1.17 29.00 -12.11
CA GLU A 99 1.01 30.17 -11.22
C GLU A 99 1.16 31.50 -11.99
N ASN A 100 1.81 31.49 -13.15
CA ASN A 100 1.94 32.69 -13.95
C ASN A 100 0.60 33.08 -14.61
N GLY A 101 0.13 34.31 -14.33
CA GLY A 101 -1.15 34.83 -14.82
C GLY A 101 -1.29 34.99 -16.34
N ILE A 102 -0.21 34.79 -17.10
CA ILE A 102 -0.23 34.86 -18.57
C ILE A 102 -0.88 33.62 -19.24
N TYR A 103 -0.97 32.49 -18.54
CA TYR A 103 -1.54 31.27 -19.08
C TYR A 103 -3.07 31.27 -19.01
N THR A 104 -3.72 30.70 -20.03
CA THR A 104 -5.18 30.62 -20.11
C THR A 104 -5.72 29.49 -19.23
N SER A 105 -7.04 29.46 -18.99
CA SER A 105 -7.69 28.33 -18.29
C SER A 105 -7.46 27.00 -19.02
N LYS A 106 -7.52 27.01 -20.35
CA LYS A 106 -7.27 25.81 -21.17
C LYS A 106 -5.84 25.29 -21.04
N ASP A 107 -4.85 26.17 -20.86
CA ASP A 107 -3.46 25.77 -20.62
C ASP A 107 -3.31 25.13 -19.23
N ARG A 108 -4.02 25.66 -18.22
CA ARG A 108 -4.09 25.05 -16.88
C ARG A 108 -4.75 23.66 -16.91
N ASP A 109 -5.82 23.49 -17.69
CA ASP A 109 -6.47 22.19 -17.84
C ASP A 109 -5.53 21.15 -18.47
N ASN A 110 -4.77 21.54 -19.50
CA ASN A 110 -3.78 20.67 -20.13
C ASN A 110 -2.63 20.31 -19.17
N ALA A 111 -2.13 21.28 -18.38
CA ALA A 111 -1.11 21.02 -17.38
C ALA A 111 -1.63 20.08 -16.27
N GLN A 112 -2.90 20.19 -15.89
CA GLN A 112 -3.52 19.27 -14.94
C GLN A 112 -3.61 17.84 -15.50
N LEU A 113 -3.90 17.68 -16.80
CA LEU A 113 -3.85 16.36 -17.45
C LEU A 113 -2.44 15.75 -17.41
N GLU A 114 -1.39 16.56 -17.63
CA GLU A 114 0.01 16.11 -17.50
C GLU A 114 0.33 15.70 -16.05
N ILE A 115 -0.08 16.49 -15.05
CA ILE A 115 0.09 16.16 -13.63
C ILE A 115 -0.64 14.85 -13.29
N ASN A 116 -1.88 14.67 -13.73
CA ASN A 116 -2.63 13.44 -13.48
C ASN A 116 -1.95 12.21 -14.11
N ALA A 117 -1.38 12.34 -15.31
CA ALA A 117 -0.62 11.28 -15.94
C ALA A 117 0.68 10.96 -15.19
N LEU A 118 1.38 11.98 -14.68
CA LEU A 118 2.57 11.80 -13.86
C LEU A 118 2.24 11.10 -12.53
N LEU A 119 1.14 11.45 -11.87
CA LEU A 119 0.68 10.75 -10.66
C LEU A 119 0.38 9.27 -10.93
N GLN A 120 -0.30 8.98 -12.05
CA GLN A 120 -0.55 7.58 -12.45
C GLN A 120 0.74 6.81 -12.71
N GLU A 121 1.74 7.44 -13.34
CA GLU A 121 3.03 6.79 -13.58
C GLU A 121 3.82 6.61 -12.27
N VAL A 122 3.75 7.56 -11.32
CA VAL A 122 4.30 7.39 -9.96
C VAL A 122 3.74 6.14 -9.29
N ASP A 123 2.40 5.98 -9.27
CA ASP A 123 1.77 4.79 -8.69
C ASP A 123 2.19 3.51 -9.41
N LYS A 124 2.30 3.58 -10.74
CA LYS A 124 2.73 2.43 -11.56
C LYS A 124 4.18 2.04 -11.27
N ILE A 125 5.10 2.99 -11.06
CA ILE A 125 6.48 2.69 -10.65
C ILE A 125 6.50 2.12 -9.23
N ALA A 126 5.74 2.69 -8.29
CA ALA A 126 5.63 2.18 -6.93
C ALA A 126 5.15 0.72 -6.89
N VAL A 127 4.19 0.34 -7.73
CA VAL A 127 3.65 -1.04 -7.82
C VAL A 127 4.58 -1.98 -8.60
N ASN A 128 5.28 -1.50 -9.63
CA ASN A 128 6.11 -2.35 -10.48
C ASN A 128 7.58 -2.47 -10.03
N THR A 129 8.04 -1.66 -9.09
CA THR A 129 9.40 -1.77 -8.53
C THR A 129 9.49 -2.99 -7.63
N ARG A 130 10.06 -4.07 -8.18
CA ARG A 130 10.13 -5.38 -7.56
C ARG A 130 11.54 -5.93 -7.62
N PHE A 131 11.94 -6.64 -6.57
CA PHE A 131 13.14 -7.45 -6.56
C PHE A 131 12.77 -8.88 -6.17
N ASN A 132 13.07 -9.83 -7.06
CA ASN A 132 12.72 -11.24 -6.86
C ASN A 132 11.24 -11.45 -6.48
N ASP A 133 10.34 -10.86 -7.28
CA ASP A 133 8.87 -10.83 -7.08
C ASP A 133 8.36 -10.14 -5.81
N VAL A 134 9.23 -9.58 -4.98
CA VAL A 134 8.84 -8.80 -3.80
C VAL A 134 8.72 -7.33 -4.16
N ASN A 135 7.56 -6.74 -3.87
CA ASN A 135 7.32 -5.31 -4.01
C ASN A 135 8.12 -4.52 -2.98
N LEU A 136 8.77 -3.45 -3.41
CA LEU A 136 9.69 -2.68 -2.55
C LEU A 136 9.13 -1.33 -2.11
N LEU A 137 8.29 -0.68 -2.91
CA LEU A 137 7.85 0.71 -2.70
C LEU A 137 6.37 0.83 -2.28
N ASP A 138 5.76 -0.26 -1.83
CA ASP A 138 4.35 -0.32 -1.45
C ASP A 138 4.07 0.03 0.01
N GLY A 139 5.13 0.27 0.80
CA GLY A 139 5.09 0.63 2.22
C GLY A 139 4.98 -0.55 3.19
N ASN A 140 4.92 -1.78 2.67
CA ASN A 140 4.85 -2.98 3.48
C ASN A 140 6.19 -3.73 3.58
N TYR A 141 7.22 -3.26 2.87
CA TYR A 141 8.52 -3.90 2.88
C TYR A 141 9.30 -3.60 4.16
N ASP A 142 9.26 -4.55 5.09
CA ASP A 142 10.05 -4.53 6.32
C ASP A 142 10.63 -5.93 6.57
N GLN A 143 11.90 -6.11 6.21
CA GLN A 143 12.58 -7.41 6.31
C GLN A 143 13.99 -7.27 6.88
N SER A 144 14.43 -8.32 7.55
CA SER A 144 15.78 -8.40 8.13
C SER A 144 16.69 -9.29 7.29
N ILE A 145 17.87 -8.79 6.96
CA ILE A 145 18.92 -9.56 6.28
C ILE A 145 19.96 -10.00 7.31
N ARG A 146 20.34 -11.27 7.27
CA ARG A 146 21.40 -11.81 8.14
C ARG A 146 22.77 -11.42 7.58
N ALA A 147 23.48 -10.57 8.32
CA ALA A 147 24.80 -10.05 7.94
C ALA A 147 25.95 -10.69 8.72
N GLY A 148 25.66 -11.60 9.66
CA GLY A 148 26.68 -12.32 10.42
C GLY A 148 26.44 -13.82 10.56
N ASN A 149 27.34 -14.47 11.30
CA ASN A 149 27.33 -15.91 11.51
C ASN A 149 26.42 -16.34 12.67
N THR A 150 26.17 -15.45 13.64
CA THR A 150 25.27 -15.73 14.76
C THR A 150 23.85 -15.24 14.47
N ASN A 151 22.86 -15.78 15.19
CA ASN A 151 21.44 -15.45 14.95
C ASN A 151 21.08 -13.99 15.30
N ALA A 152 21.92 -13.29 16.07
CA ALA A 152 21.66 -11.91 16.50
C ALA A 152 22.17 -10.85 15.50
N GLU A 153 22.96 -11.24 14.50
CA GLU A 153 23.59 -10.32 13.55
C GLU A 153 22.70 -10.11 12.32
N THR A 154 21.68 -9.27 12.47
CA THR A 154 20.73 -8.92 11.41
C THR A 154 20.67 -7.41 11.16
N ILE A 155 20.55 -7.03 9.90
CA ILE A 155 20.30 -5.66 9.45
C ILE A 155 18.83 -5.59 9.03
N ARG A 156 18.06 -4.71 9.66
CA ARG A 156 16.67 -4.43 9.25
C ARG A 156 16.68 -3.45 8.08
N ILE A 157 15.94 -3.78 7.03
CA ILE A 157 15.69 -2.92 5.89
C ILE A 157 14.19 -2.69 5.85
N ALA A 158 13.80 -1.45 6.13
CA ALA A 158 12.43 -0.98 5.99
C ALA A 158 12.40 0.05 4.86
N VAL A 159 11.52 -0.16 3.89
CA VAL A 159 11.25 0.79 2.81
C VAL A 159 9.80 1.24 2.97
N ASP A 160 9.62 2.54 3.18
CA ASP A 160 8.30 3.13 3.38
C ASP A 160 7.57 3.31 2.03
N GLY A 161 6.26 3.53 2.11
CA GLY A 161 5.39 3.63 0.94
C GLY A 161 5.64 4.92 0.18
N LEU A 162 5.70 4.83 -1.15
CA LEU A 162 5.73 5.99 -2.05
C LEU A 162 4.50 6.09 -2.94
N LYS A 163 3.46 5.30 -2.65
CA LYS A 163 2.19 5.42 -3.36
C LYS A 163 1.64 6.83 -3.20
N THR A 164 0.95 7.30 -4.22
CA THR A 164 0.37 8.64 -4.22
C THR A 164 -0.60 8.81 -3.05
N THR A 165 -1.30 7.75 -2.64
CA THR A 165 -2.17 7.70 -1.45
C THR A 165 -1.43 7.87 -0.12
N ASP A 166 -0.20 7.37 0.02
CA ASP A 166 0.60 7.52 1.25
C ASP A 166 1.31 8.89 1.29
N THR A 167 1.64 9.43 0.11
CA THR A 167 2.15 10.80 -0.08
C THR A 167 1.03 11.84 -0.20
N ALA A 168 -0.25 11.42 -0.15
CA ALA A 168 -1.46 12.22 -0.37
C ALA A 168 -1.73 13.29 0.70
N LYS A 169 -0.77 13.59 1.57
CA LYS A 169 -0.70 14.94 2.16
C LYS A 169 -0.62 16.02 1.07
N ILE A 170 -0.20 15.67 -0.15
CA ILE A 170 -0.27 16.54 -1.33
C ILE A 170 -1.71 16.67 -1.87
N GLU A 171 -2.54 15.62 -1.84
CA GLU A 171 -3.96 15.74 -2.19
C GLU A 171 -4.75 16.51 -1.13
N ALA A 172 -4.43 16.33 0.16
CA ALA A 172 -5.00 17.17 1.21
C ALA A 172 -4.63 18.65 1.00
N PHE A 173 -3.39 18.97 0.60
CA PHE A 173 -3.00 20.36 0.27
C PHE A 173 -3.56 20.86 -1.08
N ALA A 174 -3.88 19.99 -2.03
CA ALA A 174 -4.51 20.38 -3.29
C ALA A 174 -6.03 20.60 -3.13
N VAL A 175 -6.68 19.82 -2.26
CA VAL A 175 -8.11 19.94 -1.94
C VAL A 175 -8.35 21.04 -0.92
N GLU A 176 -7.46 21.24 0.07
CA GLU A 176 -7.56 22.30 1.09
C GLU A 176 -7.09 23.67 0.58
N LYS A 177 -6.48 23.74 -0.62
CA LYS A 177 -6.17 25.00 -1.32
C LYS A 177 -7.13 25.33 -2.46
N ALA A 178 -8.23 24.58 -2.59
CA ALA A 178 -9.46 25.06 -3.21
C ALA A 178 -10.30 25.79 -2.15
N ILE A 179 -9.69 26.76 -1.45
CA ILE A 179 -10.49 27.79 -0.76
C ILE A 179 -10.97 28.71 -1.86
N ASP A 180 -12.17 28.38 -2.34
CA ASP A 180 -13.06 29.26 -3.06
C ASP A 180 -12.99 30.68 -2.44
N GLY A 181 -12.43 31.61 -3.21
CA GLY A 181 -12.45 33.03 -2.94
C GLY A 181 -13.72 33.71 -3.49
N GLY A 182 -14.81 32.97 -3.68
CA GLY A 182 -16.04 33.51 -4.24
C GLY A 182 -17.20 32.51 -4.33
N SER A 183 -17.98 32.42 -3.25
CA SER A 183 -19.43 32.14 -3.26
C SER A 183 -19.93 31.10 -4.28
N ASP A 184 -19.31 29.92 -4.36
CA ASP A 184 -19.93 28.79 -5.06
C ASP A 184 -20.92 28.09 -4.11
N VAL A 185 -22.14 28.64 -4.09
CA VAL A 185 -23.33 27.90 -3.71
C VAL A 185 -23.42 26.75 -4.71
N ALA A 186 -23.17 25.52 -4.25
CA ALA A 186 -23.41 24.32 -5.05
C ALA A 186 -24.77 24.42 -5.74
N ALA A 187 -24.74 24.52 -7.07
CA ALA A 187 -25.92 24.61 -7.89
C ALA A 187 -26.74 23.32 -7.67
N LYS A 188 -27.85 23.47 -6.93
CA LYS A 188 -29.05 22.62 -6.88
C LYS A 188 -28.84 21.17 -7.29
N ASN A 189 -28.76 20.26 -6.32
CA ASN A 189 -29.11 18.85 -6.55
C ASN A 189 -30.63 18.77 -6.69
N GLU A 190 -31.14 19.00 -7.91
CA GLU A 190 -32.56 18.87 -8.23
C GLU A 190 -32.87 17.39 -8.51
N MET A 191 -33.78 16.81 -7.72
CA MET A 191 -34.24 15.43 -7.88
C MET A 191 -35.65 15.48 -8.45
N ASP A 192 -35.78 15.16 -9.74
CA ASP A 192 -37.06 15.10 -10.44
C ASP A 192 -37.76 13.77 -10.08
N VAL A 193 -38.93 13.85 -9.45
CA VAL A 193 -39.67 12.68 -8.97
C VAL A 193 -41.03 12.66 -9.64
N VAL A 194 -41.23 11.67 -10.52
CA VAL A 194 -42.51 11.41 -11.18
C VAL A 194 -43.20 10.26 -10.44
N GLU A 195 -44.37 10.53 -9.86
CA GLU A 195 -45.28 9.55 -9.21
C GLU A 195 -44.69 8.72 -8.05
N ALA A 196 -44.46 9.33 -6.89
CA ALA A 196 -44.07 8.60 -5.67
C ALA A 196 -44.91 9.00 -4.45
N THR A 197 -45.32 8.00 -3.65
CA THR A 197 -46.03 8.22 -2.37
C THR A 197 -45.10 8.71 -1.25
N SER A 198 -43.80 8.42 -1.33
CA SER A 198 -42.78 8.91 -0.41
C SER A 198 -41.42 8.88 -1.08
N VAL A 199 -40.63 9.94 -0.86
CA VAL A 199 -39.25 10.03 -1.33
C VAL A 199 -38.35 9.84 -0.11
N THR A 200 -37.58 8.76 -0.12
CA THR A 200 -36.66 8.43 0.98
C THR A 200 -35.22 8.63 0.49
N ILE A 201 -34.48 9.55 1.13
CA ILE A 201 -33.04 9.68 0.90
C ILE A 201 -32.35 8.71 1.87
N ASP A 202 -31.74 7.65 1.35
CA ASP A 202 -31.04 6.68 2.18
C ASP A 202 -29.71 7.27 2.68
N THR A 203 -29.75 7.81 3.90
CA THR A 203 -28.58 8.38 4.57
C THR A 203 -27.53 7.31 4.94
N SER A 204 -27.81 6.02 4.77
CA SER A 204 -26.84 4.94 5.00
C SER A 204 -25.66 5.00 4.01
N LEU A 205 -25.88 5.56 2.81
CA LEU A 205 -24.88 5.73 1.76
C LEU A 205 -23.92 6.91 2.00
N PHE A 206 -24.22 7.79 2.96
CA PHE A 206 -23.35 8.92 3.27
C PHE A 206 -22.06 8.50 3.98
N SER A 207 -20.98 9.25 3.72
CA SER A 207 -19.66 8.97 4.27
C SER A 207 -19.69 8.98 5.81
N SER A 208 -18.83 8.17 6.41
CA SER A 208 -18.69 8.11 7.88
C SER A 208 -18.35 9.49 8.46
N THR A 209 -17.55 10.28 7.75
CA THR A 209 -17.16 11.65 8.13
C THR A 209 -18.36 12.60 8.17
N PHE A 210 -19.27 12.52 7.19
CA PHE A 210 -20.49 13.34 7.17
C PHE A 210 -21.38 12.99 8.36
N LYS A 211 -21.53 11.69 8.66
CA LYS A 211 -22.32 11.24 9.81
C LYS A 211 -21.74 11.72 11.13
N GLU A 212 -20.42 11.71 11.31
CA GLU A 212 -19.71 12.17 12.52
C GLU A 212 -19.85 13.68 12.77
N THR A 213 -19.72 14.51 11.74
CA THR A 213 -19.80 15.98 11.86
C THR A 213 -21.19 16.45 12.31
N PHE A 214 -22.24 15.72 11.92
CA PHE A 214 -23.63 16.04 12.23
C PHE A 214 -24.26 15.13 13.30
N LYS A 215 -23.47 14.54 14.21
CA LYS A 215 -24.02 13.73 15.32
C LYS A 215 -24.59 14.56 16.46
N ALA A 216 -24.06 15.77 16.66
CA ALA A 216 -24.42 16.64 17.77
C ALA A 216 -25.53 17.64 17.41
N ASP A 217 -25.66 17.94 16.13
CA ASP A 217 -26.85 18.58 15.58
C ASP A 217 -27.80 17.46 15.13
N SER A 218 -29.11 17.57 15.37
CA SER A 218 -30.04 16.54 14.93
C SER A 218 -30.15 16.58 13.40
N LEU A 219 -29.17 16.00 12.68
CA LEU A 219 -29.06 15.97 11.21
C LEU A 219 -29.25 17.33 10.48
N GLY A 220 -29.20 18.45 11.21
CA GLY A 220 -29.68 19.73 10.72
C GLY A 220 -31.21 19.72 10.53
N THR A 221 -31.85 20.86 10.78
CA THR A 221 -33.25 21.05 10.37
C THR A 221 -33.32 21.15 8.85
N PHE A 222 -33.64 20.05 8.17
CA PHE A 222 -34.10 20.09 6.78
C PHE A 222 -35.42 20.88 6.77
N SER A 223 -35.35 22.11 6.28
CA SER A 223 -36.53 22.95 6.08
C SER A 223 -36.78 23.09 4.59
N ILE A 224 -38.04 22.95 4.19
CA ILE A 224 -38.47 23.35 2.85
C ILE A 224 -38.47 24.87 2.88
N ALA A 225 -37.44 25.48 2.31
CA ALA A 225 -37.38 26.93 2.19
C ALA A 225 -38.28 27.34 1.02
N ALA A 226 -39.24 28.22 1.29
CA ALA A 226 -40.08 28.82 0.25
C ALA A 226 -39.17 29.46 -0.82
N ALA A 227 -39.31 29.02 -2.06
CA ALA A 227 -38.63 29.66 -3.17
C ALA A 227 -39.28 31.02 -3.43
N GLY A 228 -38.72 32.05 -2.80
CA GLY A 228 -38.86 33.46 -3.19
C GLY A 228 -40.23 33.89 -3.71
N THR A 229 -41.17 34.16 -2.83
CA THR A 229 -42.33 35.01 -3.14
C THR A 229 -42.40 36.17 -2.15
N ALA A 230 -42.73 37.34 -2.67
CA ALA A 230 -42.80 38.59 -1.93
C ALA A 230 -43.63 38.44 -0.66
N ALA A 231 -43.22 39.13 0.41
CA ALA A 231 -43.85 39.10 1.72
C ALA A 231 -45.39 39.24 1.62
N GLY A 232 -46.10 38.15 1.93
CA GLY A 232 -47.56 38.12 2.01
C GLY A 232 -48.29 37.12 1.12
N ALA A 233 -47.60 36.39 0.23
CA ALA A 233 -48.18 35.21 -0.41
C ALA A 233 -47.92 33.97 0.47
N VAL A 234 -48.98 33.42 1.04
CA VAL A 234 -48.93 32.10 1.70
C VAL A 234 -48.92 31.08 0.58
N ASP A 235 -47.78 30.44 0.36
CA ASP A 235 -47.65 29.35 -0.59
C ASP A 235 -48.13 28.06 0.10
N ASP A 236 -49.42 27.74 -0.05
CA ASP A 236 -50.09 26.60 0.60
C ASP A 236 -49.45 25.24 0.22
N ASP A 237 -48.64 25.20 -0.83
CA ASP A 237 -47.98 23.98 -1.31
C ASP A 237 -46.84 23.52 -0.38
N ASN A 238 -46.23 24.41 0.40
CA ASN A 238 -45.18 24.03 1.36
C ASN A 238 -45.75 23.29 2.58
N ASP A 239 -47.03 23.47 2.91
CA ASP A 239 -47.74 22.72 3.95
C ASP A 239 -48.19 21.32 3.46
N ALA A 240 -48.05 21.05 2.16
CA ALA A 240 -48.39 19.76 1.57
C ALA A 240 -47.32 18.69 1.82
N PHE A 241 -46.11 19.05 2.25
CA PHE A 241 -45.00 18.12 2.48
C PHE A 241 -44.36 18.34 3.85
N SER A 242 -44.16 17.26 4.60
CA SER A 242 -43.44 17.28 5.88
C SER A 242 -42.14 16.51 5.76
N ILE A 243 -41.06 17.04 6.32
CA ILE A 243 -39.76 16.36 6.42
C ILE A 243 -39.52 15.91 7.86
N ASP A 244 -39.26 14.62 8.07
CA ASP A 244 -38.77 14.14 9.37
C ASP A 244 -37.30 14.52 9.53
N ALA A 245 -37.02 15.44 10.47
CA ALA A 245 -35.69 15.97 10.74
C ALA A 245 -34.66 14.90 11.17
N LYS A 246 -35.08 13.70 11.60
CA LYS A 246 -34.17 12.63 12.03
C LYS A 246 -33.88 11.58 10.96
N THR A 247 -34.72 11.49 9.94
CA THR A 247 -34.61 10.44 8.91
C THR A 247 -34.50 11.01 7.50
N GLY A 248 -34.74 12.32 7.31
CA GLY A 248 -34.83 12.94 6.00
C GLY A 248 -36.02 12.46 5.18
N LEU A 249 -36.97 11.75 5.81
CA LEU A 249 -38.14 11.21 5.14
C LEU A 249 -39.09 12.35 4.76
N ILE A 250 -39.33 12.54 3.47
CA ILE A 250 -40.30 13.49 2.96
C ILE A 250 -41.63 12.77 2.77
N THR A 251 -42.66 13.22 3.49
CA THR A 251 -44.02 12.67 3.43
C THR A 251 -44.97 13.72 2.86
N GLY A 252 -45.63 13.41 1.75
CA GLY A 252 -46.73 14.20 1.23
C GLY A 252 -47.99 13.99 2.08
N LYS A 253 -48.63 15.08 2.49
CA LYS A 253 -49.90 15.07 3.25
C LYS A 253 -51.09 14.72 2.35
N TYR A 254 -50.98 15.04 1.07
CA TYR A 254 -51.98 14.73 0.04
C TYR A 254 -51.44 13.66 -0.90
N LYS A 255 -52.31 12.76 -1.38
CA LYS A 255 -51.96 11.86 -2.48
C LYS A 255 -51.97 12.69 -3.75
N MET A 256 -50.87 12.64 -4.51
CA MET A 256 -50.83 13.17 -5.88
C MET A 256 -51.70 12.25 -6.74
N ASP A 257 -52.97 12.62 -6.93
CA ASP A 257 -53.87 11.90 -7.83
C ASP A 257 -53.88 12.59 -9.19
N TYR A 258 -53.64 11.82 -10.25
CA TYR A 258 -53.84 12.27 -11.61
C TYR A 258 -55.16 11.69 -12.10
N ASP A 259 -56.25 12.31 -11.68
CA ASP A 259 -57.56 11.95 -12.19
C ASP A 259 -57.74 12.60 -13.58
N ILE A 260 -57.29 11.91 -14.64
CA ILE A 260 -57.91 12.06 -15.96
C ILE A 260 -59.21 11.29 -15.88
N ASP A 261 -60.26 11.96 -15.42
CA ASP A 261 -61.62 11.56 -15.80
C ASP A 261 -62.01 12.31 -17.07
N VAL A 262 -61.55 11.75 -18.21
CA VAL A 262 -62.27 11.88 -19.47
C VAL A 262 -63.50 10.97 -19.36
N GLN A 263 -64.61 11.50 -18.85
CA GLN A 263 -65.93 11.01 -19.22
C GLN A 263 -66.65 12.06 -20.05
N ALA A 264 -66.41 11.99 -21.36
CA ALA A 264 -67.39 12.42 -22.34
C ALA A 264 -68.58 11.44 -22.34
N THR A 265 -69.77 11.97 -22.62
CA THR A 265 -71.11 11.33 -22.76
C THR A 265 -71.76 10.97 -21.42
N ASP A 266 -72.96 11.43 -21.06
CA ASP A 266 -74.17 11.61 -21.86
C ASP A 266 -75.13 12.56 -21.13
N SER A 267 -75.50 13.69 -21.75
CA SER A 267 -76.62 14.54 -21.31
C SER A 267 -77.94 13.88 -21.72
N GLY A 268 -78.26 12.77 -21.05
CA GLY A 268 -79.52 12.06 -21.14
C GLY A 268 -80.62 12.77 -20.36
N VAL A 269 -81.44 13.54 -21.07
CA VAL A 269 -82.74 14.05 -20.62
C VAL A 269 -83.63 12.88 -20.15
N ALA A 270 -84.04 12.90 -18.88
CA ALA A 270 -85.21 12.18 -18.37
C ALA A 270 -86.21 13.25 -17.88
N VAL A 271 -87.09 13.73 -18.75
CA VAL A 271 -88.50 13.27 -18.87
C VAL A 271 -89.15 13.12 -17.49
N GLY A 272 -89.75 14.21 -17.02
CA GLY A 272 -90.77 14.14 -15.97
C GLY A 272 -92.08 13.70 -16.62
N ASP A 273 -92.60 12.56 -16.17
CA ASP A 273 -93.93 12.08 -16.48
C ASP A 273 -94.79 12.09 -15.20
N ALA A 274 -96.00 12.64 -15.36
CA ALA A 274 -97.19 12.64 -14.51
C ALA A 274 -97.16 13.39 -13.16
#